data_AF-A0A961TX66-F1
#
_entry.id   AF-A0A961TX66-F1
#
_cell.length_a   1.000
_cell.length_b   1.000
_cell.length_c   1.000
_cell.angle_alpha   90.00
_cell.angle_beta   90.00
_cell.angle_gamma   90.00
#
_symmetry.space_group_name_H-M   'P 1'
#
loop_
_entity.id
_entity.type
_entity.pdbx_description
1 polymer ?
#
loop_
_entity_poly.entity_id
_entity_poly.type
_entity_poly.pdbx_seq_one_letter_code
_entity_poly.pdbx_strand_id
1 'polypeptide(L)' 'MSDLFWLTDEQMARLQPHFPKSHGRKRVDDRRVLSGIIFVNR' A
#
# COMPACT_ATOMS: atom_id res chain seq x y z
N MET A 1 -7.46 -6.90 16.44
CA MET A 1 -6.11 -6.61 15.92
C MET A 1 -6.21 -5.24 15.29
N SER A 2 -5.68 -4.21 15.93
CA SER A 2 -5.64 -2.88 15.30
C SER A 2 -4.76 -3.00 14.07
N ASP A 3 -5.37 -3.00 12.89
CA ASP A 3 -4.63 -3.02 11.64
C ASP A 3 -3.73 -1.78 11.63
N LEU A 4 -2.44 -1.98 11.92
CA LEU A 4 -1.41 -0.95 11.85
C LEU A 4 -1.15 -0.63 10.37
N PHE A 5 -2.16 -0.09 9.71
CA PHE A 5 -2.00 0.54 8.43
C PHE A 5 -1.42 1.92 8.70
N TRP A 6 -0.16 2.10 8.29
CA TRP A 6 0.59 3.34 8.48
C TRP A 6 0.13 4.45 7.53
N LEU A 7 -0.72 4.11 6.56
CA LEU A 7 -1.27 5.02 5.56
C LEU A 7 -2.80 5.13 5.73
N THR A 8 -3.30 6.36 5.71
CA THR A 8 -4.73 6.68 5.62
C THR A 8 -5.26 6.42 4.21
N ASP A 9 -6.59 6.35 4.05
CA ASP A 9 -7.19 6.17 2.72
C ASP A 9 -6.90 7.35 1.78
N GLU A 10 -6.84 8.58 2.32
CA GLU A 10 -6.46 9.77 1.56
C GLU A 10 -5.00 9.71 1.08
N GLN A 11 -4.08 9.23 1.91
CA GLN A 11 -2.69 9.02 1.51
C GLN A 11 -2.58 7.93 0.45
N MET A 12 -3.33 6.85 0.59
CA MET A 12 -3.43 5.80 -0.42
C MET A 12 -3.97 6.34 -1.76
N ALA A 13 -5.00 7.17 -1.73
CA ALA A 13 -5.58 7.78 -2.93
C ALA A 13 -4.57 8.67 -3.68
N ARG A 14 -3.71 9.39 -2.95
CA ARG A 14 -2.61 10.18 -3.54
C ARG A 14 -1.55 9.32 -4.20
N LEU A 15 -1.30 8.11 -3.68
CA LEU A 15 -0.30 7.18 -4.21
C LEU A 15 -0.80 6.34 -5.38
N GLN A 16 -2.12 6.13 -5.46
CA GLN A 16 -2.75 5.26 -6.45
C GLN A 16 -2.37 5.54 -7.92
N PRO A 17 -2.23 6.80 -8.38
CA PRO A 17 -1.81 7.10 -9.75
C PRO A 17 -0.38 6.63 -10.08
N HIS A 18 0.47 6.46 -9.07
CA HIS A 18 1.86 6.04 -9.24
C HIS A 18 2.04 4.53 -9.22
N PHE A 19 0.96 3.77 -9.00
CA PHE A 19 1.04 2.33 -8.96
C PHE A 19 1.28 1.73 -10.35
N PRO A 20 2.16 0.72 -10.45
CA PRO A 20 2.36 0.02 -11.71
C PRO A 20 1.08 -0.70 -12.12
N LYS A 21 0.86 -0.79 -13.43
CA LYS A 21 -0.22 -1.60 -13.99
C LYS A 21 -0.02 -3.07 -13.62
N SER A 22 -1.12 -3.79 -13.39
CA SER A 22 -1.07 -5.25 -13.23
C SER A 22 -0.68 -5.90 -14.56
N HIS A 23 0.40 -6.68 -14.56
CA HIS A 23 0.89 -7.40 -15.75
C HIS A 23 0.24 -8.79 -15.87
N GLY A 24 -1.10 -8.85 -15.79
CA GLY A 24 -1.86 -10.11 -15.85
C GLY A 24 -1.92 -10.91 -14.53
N ARG A 25 -1.40 -10.37 -13.43
CA ARG A 25 -1.56 -10.93 -12.07
C ARG A 25 -2.24 -9.93 -11.15
N LYS A 26 -3.30 -10.35 -10.45
CA LYS A 26 -4.02 -9.50 -9.51
C LYS A 26 -3.05 -8.95 -8.45
N ARG A 27 -3.12 -7.65 -8.19
CA ARG A 27 -2.32 -7.01 -7.14
C ARG A 27 -2.83 -7.49 -5.78
N VAL A 28 -1.89 -7.78 -4.88
CA VAL A 28 -2.18 -8.03 -3.46
C VAL A 28 -2.53 -6.69 -2.81
N ASP A 29 -3.13 -6.71 -1.61
CA ASP A 29 -3.50 -5.50 -0.87
C ASP A 29 -2.32 -4.51 -0.75
N ASP A 30 -2.38 -3.44 -1.55
CA ASP A 30 -1.35 -2.42 -1.66
C ASP A 30 -1.10 -1.69 -0.35
N ARG A 31 -2.16 -1.50 0.45
CA ARG A 31 -2.07 -0.81 1.73
C ARG A 31 -1.24 -1.64 2.72
N ARG A 32 -1.42 -2.95 2.69
CA ARG A 32 -0.62 -3.89 3.50
C ARG A 32 0.83 -3.94 3.04
N VAL A 33 1.09 -3.98 1.74
CA VAL A 33 2.45 -4.02 1.19
C VAL A 33 3.23 -2.75 1.55
N LEU A 34 2.64 -1.58 1.32
CA LEU A 34 3.29 -0.30 1.66
C LEU A 34 3.51 -0.13 3.16
N SER A 35 2.55 -0.57 3.98
CA SER A 35 2.70 -0.55 5.44
C SER A 35 3.88 -1.41 5.90
N GLY A 36 4.12 -2.56 5.26
CA GLY A 36 5.30 -3.39 5.53
C GLY A 36 6.62 -2.73 5.14
N ILE A 37 6.67 -2.05 3.98
CA ILE A 37 7.86 -1.33 3.52
C ILE A 37 8.21 -0.19 4.48
N ILE A 38 7.21 0.60 4.91
CA ILE A 38 7.40 1.70 5.86
C ILE A 38 7.91 1.17 7.20
N PHE A 39 7.38 0.03 7.65
CA PHE A 39 7.79 -0.59 8.90
C PHE A 39 9.27 -1.02 8.90
N VAL A 40 9.77 -1.57 7.78
CA VAL A 40 11.18 -2.01 7.68
C VAL A 40 12.15 -0.82 7.53
N ASN A 41 11.72 0.28 6.93
CA ASN A 41 12.55 1.47 6.73
C ASN A 41 12.60 2.40 7.95
N ARG A 42 12.04 1.98 9.09
CA ARG A 42 12.09 2.70 10.37
C ARG A 42 13.17 2.13 11.27
#